data_AF-A0A2V2W4G3-F1
#
_entry.id   AF-A0A2V2W4G3-F1
#
_cell.length_a   1.000
_cell.length_b   1.000
_cell.length_c   1.000
_cell.angle_alpha   90.00
_cell.angle_beta   90.00
_cell.angle_gamma   90.00
#
_symmetry.space_group_name_H-M   'P 1'
#
loop_
_entity.id
_entity.type
_entity.pdbx_description
1 polymer ?
#
loop_
_entity_poly.entity_id
_entity_poly.type
_entity_poly.pdbx_seq_one_letter_code
_entity_poly.pdbx_strand_id
1 'polypeptide(L)'
;MFHHMLDAVHGLSKVFYCDAHAASALSCSLRHHDLMEHGVTLLGDLMTPRQPVISSPARYFFAVEDSSVSRVAEDWMAKVPYRDAHIFALWCTPHRRLQQLVRARIAPRAMRLKDSMLDFAATEVLVFHPSMQNEFFQLLSPLSPPTRESVLNVAESLIVAAFHAMNNGVPVICQKKQRQHLPWVCQDLF
;
A
#
# COMPACT_ATOMS: atom_id res chain seq x y z
N MET A 1 3.53 6.32 11.03
CA MET A 1 3.40 5.34 9.93
C MET A 1 4.06 5.82 8.63
N PHE A 2 3.72 7.00 8.11
CA PHE A 2 4.14 7.45 6.77
C PHE A 2 5.45 8.28 6.68
N HIS A 3 6.10 8.60 7.81
CA HIS A 3 7.32 9.44 7.82
C HIS A 3 8.41 8.95 6.85
N HIS A 4 8.68 7.64 6.82
CA HIS A 4 9.66 7.07 5.88
C HIS A 4 9.37 7.38 4.40
N MET A 5 8.10 7.58 4.03
CA MET A 5 7.68 7.97 2.69
C MET A 5 7.76 9.49 2.48
N LEU A 6 7.32 10.28 3.46
CA LEU A 6 7.28 11.74 3.34
C LEU A 6 8.68 12.37 3.43
N ASP A 7 9.49 11.91 4.39
CA ASP A 7 10.88 12.34 4.61
C ASP A 7 11.86 11.80 3.56
N ALA A 8 11.40 10.87 2.72
CA ALA A 8 12.21 10.33 1.64
C ALA A 8 12.68 11.39 0.63
N VAL A 9 11.98 12.52 0.58
CA VAL A 9 12.29 13.60 -0.33
C VAL A 9 12.24 14.89 0.48
N HIS A 10 13.36 15.25 1.10
CA HIS A 10 13.56 16.37 2.05
C HIS A 10 13.04 17.73 1.53
N GLY A 11 11.73 17.93 1.52
CA GLY A 11 11.07 19.17 1.05
C GLY A 11 11.22 19.48 -0.45
N LEU A 12 11.93 18.66 -1.22
CA LEU A 12 12.23 18.95 -2.63
C LEU A 12 11.08 18.61 -3.59
N SER A 13 10.18 17.72 -3.19
CA SER A 13 9.11 17.22 -4.05
C SER A 13 7.80 17.97 -3.83
N LYS A 14 7.50 18.84 -4.78
CA LYS A 14 6.29 19.65 -4.84
C LYS A 14 5.04 18.82 -5.16
N VAL A 15 5.19 17.73 -5.91
CA VAL A 15 4.06 16.91 -6.37
C VAL A 15 4.02 15.55 -5.66
N PHE A 16 2.82 15.13 -5.31
CA PHE A 16 2.50 13.84 -4.71
C PHE A 16 1.26 13.29 -5.41
N TYR A 17 1.35 12.08 -5.97
CA TYR A 17 0.23 11.43 -6.65
C TYR A 17 -0.19 10.16 -5.92
N CYS A 18 -1.49 10.00 -5.71
CA CYS A 18 -2.07 8.79 -5.13
C CYS A 18 -3.32 8.35 -5.87
N ASP A 19 -3.54 7.04 -5.95
CA ASP A 19 -4.83 6.51 -6.36
C ASP A 19 -5.85 6.58 -5.20
N ALA A 20 -7.11 6.26 -5.48
CA ALA A 20 -8.18 6.35 -4.49
C ALA A 20 -7.93 5.45 -3.26
N HIS A 21 -7.35 4.27 -3.46
CA HIS A 21 -7.12 3.30 -2.39
C HIS A 21 -6.01 3.78 -1.44
N ALA A 22 -4.89 4.23 -1.98
CA ALA A 22 -3.81 4.84 -1.22
C ALA A 22 -4.23 6.16 -0.56
N ALA A 23 -5.06 6.98 -1.22
CA ALA A 23 -5.62 8.19 -0.63
C ALA A 23 -6.49 7.87 0.60
N SER A 24 -7.31 6.82 0.52
CA SER A 24 -8.10 6.34 1.66
C SER A 24 -7.20 5.94 2.83
N ALA A 25 -6.13 5.17 2.58
CA ALA A 25 -5.18 4.76 3.62
C ALA A 25 -4.45 5.97 4.24
N LEU A 26 -4.05 6.97 3.44
CA LEU A 26 -3.43 8.21 3.95
C LEU A 26 -4.40 8.99 4.84
N SER A 27 -5.66 9.10 4.44
CA SER A 27 -6.67 9.91 5.13
C SER A 27 -6.94 9.46 6.57
N CYS A 28 -6.64 8.20 6.90
CA CYS A 28 -6.78 7.66 8.25
C CYS A 28 -5.80 8.27 9.26
N SER A 29 -4.62 8.72 8.82
CA SER A 29 -3.55 9.13 9.73
C SER A 29 -2.82 10.41 9.33
N LEU A 30 -3.13 10.99 8.18
CA LEU A 30 -2.54 12.24 7.68
C LEU A 30 -3.64 13.19 7.23
N ARG A 31 -3.47 14.45 7.61
CA ARG A 31 -4.23 15.59 7.09
C ARG A 31 -3.39 16.27 6.00
N HIS A 32 -4.04 17.09 5.16
CA HIS A 32 -3.33 17.80 4.08
C HIS A 32 -2.18 18.68 4.57
N HIS A 33 -2.31 19.34 5.73
CA HIS A 33 -1.23 20.17 6.28
C HIS A 33 0.03 19.36 6.59
N ASP A 34 -0.10 18.09 7.02
CA ASP A 34 1.04 17.22 7.30
C ASP A 34 1.85 17.00 6.01
N LEU A 35 1.19 16.83 4.85
CA LEU A 35 1.88 16.71 3.56
C LEU A 35 2.62 18.01 3.19
N MET A 36 2.02 19.16 3.47
CA MET A 36 2.61 20.47 3.17
C MET A 36 3.87 20.75 4.00
N GLU A 37 3.88 20.35 5.26
CA GLU A 37 5.08 20.43 6.13
C GLU A 37 6.27 19.63 5.56
N HIS A 38 5.99 18.59 4.77
CA HIS A 38 6.99 17.79 4.07
C HIS A 38 7.25 18.27 2.62
N GLY A 39 6.85 19.50 2.30
CA GLY A 39 7.12 20.18 1.03
C GLY A 39 6.21 19.77 -0.14
N VAL A 40 5.13 19.02 0.12
CA VAL A 40 4.10 18.74 -0.90
C VAL A 40 3.27 20.01 -1.11
N THR A 41 3.26 20.55 -2.32
CA THR A 41 2.39 21.69 -2.69
C THR A 41 1.21 21.27 -3.56
N LEU A 42 1.30 20.10 -4.19
CA LEU A 42 0.26 19.52 -5.05
C LEU A 42 0.06 18.06 -4.67
N LEU A 43 -1.09 17.75 -4.08
CA LEU A 43 -1.62 16.40 -3.99
C LEU A 43 -2.56 16.16 -5.17
N GLY A 44 -2.26 15.18 -6.02
CA GLY A 44 -3.04 14.87 -7.21
C GLY A 44 -3.53 13.42 -7.24
N ASP A 45 -4.65 13.20 -7.90
CA ASP A 45 -5.15 11.85 -8.18
C ASP A 45 -4.32 11.21 -9.31
N LEU A 46 -3.82 10.00 -9.07
CA LEU A 46 -3.06 9.21 -10.03
C LEU A 46 -3.82 8.98 -11.34
N MET A 47 -5.15 8.88 -11.30
CA MET A 47 -5.98 8.58 -12.47
C MET A 47 -6.29 9.79 -13.33
N THR A 48 -6.03 11.00 -12.84
CA THR A 48 -6.30 12.24 -13.56
C THR A 48 -5.13 12.65 -14.47
N PRO A 49 -5.40 13.19 -15.68
CA PRO A 49 -4.37 13.82 -16.50
C PRO A 49 -3.71 14.97 -15.75
N ARG A 50 -2.37 15.05 -15.83
CA ARG A 50 -1.57 16.00 -15.05
C ARG A 50 -0.54 16.71 -15.90
N GLN A 51 -0.25 17.95 -15.53
CA GLN A 51 0.81 18.73 -16.15
C GLN A 51 2.18 18.36 -15.55
N PRO A 52 3.21 18.15 -16.39
CA PRO A 52 4.58 17.93 -15.93
C PRO A 52 5.11 19.06 -15.05
N VAL A 53 5.84 18.69 -13.99
CA VAL A 53 6.59 19.63 -13.14
C VAL A 53 8.06 19.23 -13.20
N ILE A 54 8.70 19.56 -14.32
CA ILE A 54 10.03 19.04 -14.72
C ILE A 54 11.12 19.26 -13.66
N SER A 55 11.05 20.37 -12.91
CA SER A 55 12.06 20.72 -11.90
C SER A 55 11.87 20.01 -10.55
N SER A 56 10.73 19.37 -10.32
CA SER A 56 10.39 18.68 -9.07
C SER A 56 10.55 17.17 -9.23
N PRO A 57 11.05 16.46 -8.21
CA PRO A 57 10.72 15.04 -8.02
C PRO A 57 9.22 14.81 -8.01
N ALA A 58 8.78 13.62 -8.39
CA ALA A 58 7.43 13.14 -8.16
C ALA A 58 7.42 11.99 -7.15
N ARG A 59 6.58 12.11 -6.12
CA ARG A 59 6.23 11.00 -5.22
C ARG A 59 4.96 10.34 -5.73
N TYR A 60 4.99 9.02 -5.84
CA TYR A 60 3.84 8.19 -6.20
C TYR A 60 3.54 7.25 -5.03
N PHE A 61 2.28 7.20 -4.59
CA PHE A 61 1.81 6.27 -3.56
C PHE A 61 0.50 5.61 -4.01
N PHE A 62 0.52 4.33 -4.33
CA PHE A 62 -0.62 3.67 -4.99
C PHE A 62 -0.70 2.17 -4.72
N ALA A 63 -1.88 1.60 -4.91
CA ALA A 63 -2.09 0.16 -4.94
C ALA A 63 -1.57 -0.41 -6.27
N VAL A 64 -0.84 -1.53 -6.25
CA VAL A 64 -0.13 -2.06 -7.44
C VAL A 64 -1.07 -2.79 -8.41
N GLU A 65 -2.09 -2.07 -8.87
CA GLU A 65 -3.06 -2.49 -9.88
C GLU A 65 -2.57 -2.12 -11.29
N ASP A 66 -3.14 -2.79 -12.30
CA ASP A 66 -2.82 -2.56 -13.72
C ASP A 66 -3.00 -1.09 -14.11
N SER A 67 -4.10 -0.49 -13.66
CA SER A 67 -4.48 0.90 -13.90
C SER A 67 -3.42 1.86 -13.37
N SER A 68 -3.10 1.73 -12.08
CA SER A 68 -2.13 2.59 -11.38
C SER A 68 -0.73 2.46 -11.98
N VAL A 69 -0.26 1.22 -12.21
CA VAL A 69 1.06 0.96 -12.81
C VAL A 69 1.15 1.50 -14.23
N SER A 70 0.09 1.34 -15.03
CA SER A 70 0.06 1.84 -16.41
C SER A 70 0.10 3.37 -16.43
N ARG A 71 -0.65 4.05 -15.56
CA ARG A 71 -0.60 5.52 -15.47
C ARG A 71 0.76 6.05 -15.05
N VAL A 72 1.42 5.39 -14.11
CA VAL A 72 2.80 5.74 -13.77
C VAL A 72 3.69 5.49 -14.99
N ALA A 73 3.63 4.34 -15.66
CA ALA A 73 4.46 4.06 -16.82
C ALA A 73 4.28 5.10 -17.95
N GLU A 74 3.04 5.49 -18.24
CA GLU A 74 2.67 6.48 -19.26
C GLU A 74 3.27 7.86 -19.00
N ASP A 75 3.29 8.32 -17.73
CA ASP A 75 3.91 9.60 -17.35
C ASP A 75 5.36 9.68 -17.87
N TRP A 76 6.09 8.56 -17.88
CA TRP A 76 7.51 8.49 -18.22
C TRP A 76 7.82 8.02 -19.66
N MET A 77 6.82 7.68 -20.47
CA MET A 77 7.06 7.08 -21.79
C MET A 77 7.47 8.09 -22.88
N ALA A 78 6.85 9.28 -22.93
CA ALA A 78 7.01 10.21 -24.06
C ALA A 78 7.89 11.44 -23.76
N LYS A 79 7.91 11.89 -22.50
CA LYS A 79 8.68 13.07 -22.04
C LYS A 79 9.29 12.74 -20.68
N VAL A 80 10.18 13.62 -20.21
CA VAL A 80 10.65 13.60 -18.81
C VAL A 80 9.69 14.50 -18.02
N PRO A 81 8.66 13.94 -17.35
CA PRO A 81 7.62 14.74 -16.71
C PRO A 81 8.09 15.43 -15.42
N TYR A 82 9.09 14.84 -14.76
CA TYR A 82 9.59 15.20 -13.43
C TYR A 82 11.10 15.00 -13.39
N ARG A 83 11.77 15.59 -12.40
CA ARG A 83 13.23 15.47 -12.21
C ARG A 83 13.62 14.00 -11.99
N ASP A 84 12.94 13.36 -11.06
CA ASP A 84 13.13 11.97 -10.65
C ASP A 84 11.83 11.40 -10.04
N ALA A 85 11.79 10.09 -9.82
CA ALA A 85 10.64 9.35 -9.33
C ALA A 85 10.92 8.69 -7.98
N HIS A 86 9.99 8.85 -7.04
CA HIS A 86 9.96 8.12 -5.79
C HIS A 86 8.66 7.34 -5.70
N ILE A 87 8.75 6.02 -5.80
CA ILE A 87 7.61 5.11 -5.93
C ILE A 87 7.43 4.36 -4.62
N PHE A 88 6.23 4.45 -4.07
CA PHE A 88 5.81 3.75 -2.87
C PHE A 88 4.58 2.93 -3.21
N ALA A 89 4.72 1.62 -3.14
CA ALA A 89 3.57 0.74 -3.27
C ALA A 89 2.87 0.64 -1.92
N LEU A 90 1.53 0.61 -1.94
CA LEU A 90 0.74 0.40 -0.74
C LEU A 90 1.01 -0.97 -0.12
N TRP A 91 1.13 -2.00 -0.97
CA TRP A 91 1.44 -3.39 -0.62
C TRP A 91 2.62 -3.95 -1.44
N CYS A 92 2.94 -5.24 -1.24
CA CYS A 92 3.95 -5.97 -1.98
C CYS A 92 3.72 -5.90 -3.50
N THR A 93 4.73 -5.43 -4.23
CA THR A 93 4.68 -5.29 -5.69
C THR A 93 4.95 -6.64 -6.35
N PRO A 94 3.99 -7.25 -7.10
CA PRO A 94 4.25 -8.49 -7.82
C PRO A 94 5.33 -8.28 -8.89
N HIS A 95 6.23 -9.25 -9.09
CA HIS A 95 7.35 -9.13 -10.03
C HIS A 95 6.93 -8.69 -11.44
N ARG A 96 5.79 -9.19 -11.94
CA ARG A 96 5.23 -8.80 -13.24
C ARG A 96 4.97 -7.29 -13.35
N ARG A 97 4.45 -6.67 -12.29
CA ARG A 97 4.12 -5.22 -12.25
C ARG A 97 5.38 -4.38 -12.19
N LEU A 98 6.37 -4.83 -11.42
CA LEU A 98 7.69 -4.20 -11.38
C LEU A 98 8.33 -4.18 -12.77
N GLN A 99 8.25 -5.28 -13.52
CA GLN A 99 8.76 -5.34 -14.90
C GLN A 99 8.09 -4.33 -15.84
N GLN A 100 6.81 -4.01 -15.65
CA GLN A 100 6.14 -2.96 -16.44
C GLN A 100 6.72 -1.59 -16.15
N LEU A 101 6.97 -1.26 -14.87
CA LEU A 101 7.65 -0.02 -14.50
C LEU A 101 9.06 0.02 -15.06
N VAL A 102 9.85 -1.06 -14.94
CA VAL A 102 11.23 -1.11 -15.46
C VAL A 102 11.29 -0.92 -16.98
N ARG A 103 10.29 -1.42 -17.72
CA ARG A 103 10.17 -1.22 -19.18
C ARG A 103 9.81 0.22 -19.55
N ALA A 104 9.17 0.97 -18.67
CA ALA A 104 9.02 2.40 -18.84
C ALA A 104 10.37 3.10 -18.65
N ARG A 105 10.57 4.29 -19.24
CA ARG A 105 11.81 5.07 -19.08
C ARG A 105 11.99 5.68 -17.67
N ILE A 106 11.31 5.11 -16.67
CA ILE A 106 11.35 5.51 -15.27
C ILE A 106 12.57 4.94 -14.55
N ALA A 107 13.05 3.75 -14.90
CA ALA A 107 14.18 3.08 -14.23
C ALA A 107 15.42 3.98 -14.01
N PRO A 108 15.94 4.73 -15.01
CA PRO A 108 17.09 5.61 -14.79
C PRO A 108 16.82 6.82 -13.87
N ARG A 109 15.54 7.09 -13.56
CA ARG A 109 15.09 8.22 -12.74
C ARG A 109 14.40 7.80 -11.45
N ALA A 110 14.21 6.49 -11.25
CA ALA A 110 13.63 5.94 -10.03
C ALA A 110 14.69 5.99 -8.92
N MET A 111 14.56 6.96 -8.01
CA MET A 111 15.47 7.11 -6.87
C MET A 111 15.06 6.21 -5.71
N ARG A 112 13.77 5.89 -5.60
CA ARG A 112 13.24 4.92 -4.64
C ARG A 112 12.10 4.13 -5.24
N LEU A 113 12.08 2.86 -4.89
CA LEU A 113 10.95 1.97 -5.02
C LEU A 113 10.85 1.18 -3.71
N LYS A 114 9.73 1.33 -2.99
CA LYS A 114 9.53 0.67 -1.70
C LYS A 114 8.10 0.18 -1.54
N ASP A 115 7.94 -1.04 -1.06
CA ASP A 115 6.66 -1.55 -0.58
C ASP A 115 6.44 -1.04 0.85
N SER A 116 5.33 -0.35 1.07
CA SER A 116 5.06 0.33 2.36
C SER A 116 4.44 -0.60 3.39
N MET A 117 3.78 -1.68 2.95
CA MET A 117 3.02 -2.61 3.79
C MET A 117 1.91 -1.92 4.60
N LEU A 118 1.16 -1.01 3.96
CA LEU A 118 0.14 -0.16 4.59
C LEU A 118 -1.25 -0.36 3.98
N ASP A 119 -1.56 -1.56 3.51
CA ASP A 119 -2.81 -1.88 2.79
C ASP A 119 -4.02 -2.07 3.72
N PHE A 120 -4.13 -1.27 4.79
CA PHE A 120 -5.20 -1.34 5.76
C PHE A 120 -5.61 0.07 6.21
N ALA A 121 -6.83 0.20 6.71
CA ALA A 121 -7.30 1.45 7.30
C ALA A 121 -7.09 1.43 8.82
N ALA A 122 -6.54 2.50 9.38
CA ALA A 122 -6.35 2.69 10.82
C ALA A 122 -7.20 3.87 11.29
N THR A 123 -8.52 3.70 11.28
CA THR A 123 -9.48 4.80 11.52
C THR A 123 -9.44 5.31 12.96
N GLU A 124 -9.04 4.47 13.91
CA GLU A 124 -8.89 4.82 15.33
C GLU A 124 -7.56 4.29 15.88
N VAL A 125 -7.11 4.82 17.02
CA VAL A 125 -5.78 4.53 17.60
C VAL A 125 -5.54 3.04 17.85
N LEU A 126 -6.58 2.28 18.19
CA LEU A 126 -6.49 0.86 18.55
C LEU A 126 -7.33 -0.03 17.63
N VAL A 127 -7.79 0.50 16.48
CA VAL A 127 -8.65 -0.22 15.55
C VAL A 127 -8.08 -0.12 14.15
N PHE A 128 -7.81 -1.27 13.55
CA PHE A 128 -7.56 -1.37 12.12
C PHE A 128 -8.70 -2.11 11.42
N HIS A 129 -8.90 -1.78 10.16
CA HIS A 129 -9.90 -2.36 9.30
C HIS A 129 -9.20 -2.86 8.02
N PRO A 130 -9.33 -4.16 7.67
CA PRO A 130 -8.69 -4.74 6.49
C PRO A 130 -9.34 -4.30 5.16
N SER A 131 -10.43 -3.53 5.20
CA SER A 131 -11.08 -2.98 3.99
C SER A 131 -11.55 -4.02 2.97
N MET A 132 -11.70 -5.27 3.41
CA MET A 132 -12.23 -6.39 2.63
C MET A 132 -13.76 -6.31 2.52
N GLN A 133 -14.25 -5.47 1.62
CA GLN A 133 -15.67 -5.36 1.34
C GLN A 133 -16.14 -6.60 0.56
N ASN A 134 -17.29 -7.18 0.93
CA ASN A 134 -17.93 -8.32 0.26
C ASN A 134 -17.25 -9.70 0.41
N GLU A 135 -16.10 -9.78 1.08
CA GLU A 135 -15.36 -11.03 1.33
C GLU A 135 -15.94 -11.86 2.49
N PHE A 136 -16.68 -11.21 3.40
CA PHE A 136 -17.35 -11.88 4.51
C PHE A 136 -18.33 -12.97 4.03
N PHE A 137 -19.06 -12.69 2.95
CA PHE A 137 -19.95 -13.68 2.35
C PHE A 137 -19.17 -14.86 1.77
N GLN A 138 -18.02 -14.62 1.15
CA GLN A 138 -17.17 -15.68 0.57
C GLN A 138 -16.55 -16.58 1.65
N LEU A 139 -16.24 -16.02 2.83
CA LEU A 139 -15.73 -16.77 3.98
C LEU A 139 -16.79 -17.67 4.63
N LEU A 140 -18.04 -17.21 4.68
CA LEU A 140 -19.13 -17.91 5.36
C LEU A 140 -19.95 -18.82 4.44
N SER A 141 -19.93 -18.55 3.14
CA SER A 141 -20.66 -19.36 2.17
C SER A 141 -19.98 -20.70 1.97
N PRO A 142 -20.75 -21.75 1.61
CA PRO A 142 -20.21 -23.03 1.17
C PRO A 142 -19.60 -22.93 -0.25
N LEU A 143 -18.88 -21.84 -0.54
CA LEU A 143 -18.16 -21.63 -1.79
C LEU A 143 -17.06 -22.69 -1.93
N SER A 144 -16.55 -22.87 -3.15
CA SER A 144 -15.49 -23.84 -3.42
C SER A 144 -14.24 -23.52 -2.57
N PRO A 145 -13.50 -24.56 -2.12
CA PRO A 145 -12.27 -24.41 -1.33
C PRO A 145 -11.26 -23.36 -1.88
N PRO A 146 -10.97 -23.29 -3.19
CA PRO A 146 -9.97 -22.33 -3.70
C PRO A 146 -10.37 -20.86 -3.51
N THR A 147 -11.66 -20.54 -3.54
CA THR A 147 -12.10 -19.16 -3.30
C THR A 147 -11.91 -18.80 -1.83
N ARG A 148 -12.32 -19.65 -0.90
CA ARG A 148 -12.13 -19.39 0.53
C ARG A 148 -10.66 -19.22 0.92
N GLU A 149 -9.77 -20.05 0.39
CA GLU A 149 -8.32 -19.96 0.63
C GLU A 149 -7.75 -18.63 0.14
N SER A 150 -8.15 -18.17 -1.05
CA SER A 150 -7.69 -16.88 -1.57
C SER A 150 -8.05 -15.71 -0.66
N VAL A 151 -9.26 -15.72 -0.10
CA VAL A 151 -9.73 -14.67 0.82
C VAL A 151 -8.97 -14.70 2.14
N LEU A 152 -8.70 -15.90 2.67
CA LEU A 152 -7.89 -16.06 3.88
C LEU A 152 -6.45 -15.56 3.67
N ASN A 153 -5.84 -15.84 2.52
CA ASN A 153 -4.49 -15.38 2.21
C ASN A 153 -4.40 -13.84 2.13
N VAL A 154 -5.45 -13.18 1.60
CA VAL A 154 -5.56 -11.73 1.62
C VAL A 154 -5.69 -11.22 3.05
N ALA A 155 -6.60 -11.78 3.85
CA ALA A 155 -6.78 -11.38 5.25
C ALA A 155 -5.50 -11.57 6.07
N GLU A 156 -4.78 -12.67 5.88
CA GLU A 156 -3.48 -12.94 6.51
C GLU A 156 -2.47 -11.83 6.17
N SER A 157 -2.33 -11.52 4.89
CA SER A 157 -1.42 -10.47 4.42
C SER A 157 -1.71 -9.12 5.08
N LEU A 158 -2.99 -8.75 5.21
CA LEU A 158 -3.42 -7.50 5.84
C LEU A 158 -3.17 -7.46 7.35
N ILE A 159 -3.33 -8.59 8.04
CA ILE A 159 -2.99 -8.71 9.45
C ILE A 159 -1.48 -8.55 9.65
N VAL A 160 -0.67 -9.19 8.80
CA VAL A 160 0.79 -9.03 8.80
C VAL A 160 1.17 -7.57 8.56
N ALA A 161 0.49 -6.86 7.64
CA ALA A 161 0.66 -5.44 7.40
C ALA A 161 0.49 -4.60 8.68
N ALA A 162 -0.61 -4.84 9.40
CA ALA A 162 -0.93 -4.12 10.63
C ALA A 162 0.13 -4.36 11.71
N PHE A 163 0.57 -5.62 11.90
CA PHE A 163 1.64 -5.94 12.84
C PHE A 163 2.97 -5.28 12.46
N HIS A 164 3.34 -5.33 11.18
CA HIS A 164 4.54 -4.67 10.68
C HIS A 164 4.49 -3.15 10.94
N ALA A 165 3.35 -2.50 10.68
CA ALA A 165 3.16 -1.07 10.87
C ALA A 165 3.24 -0.62 12.34
N MET A 166 2.82 -1.47 13.28
CA MET A 166 2.96 -1.20 14.72
C MET A 166 4.41 -1.26 15.20
N ASN A 167 5.30 -1.94 14.47
CA ASN A 167 6.72 -2.09 14.82
C ASN A 167 6.97 -2.63 16.25
N ASN A 168 6.06 -3.48 16.74
CA ASN A 168 6.06 -4.00 18.12
C ASN A 168 6.59 -5.45 18.22
N GLY A 169 7.35 -5.92 17.21
CA GLY A 169 7.87 -7.28 17.15
C GLY A 169 6.90 -8.31 16.55
N VAL A 170 7.27 -9.59 16.62
CA VAL A 170 6.48 -10.71 16.06
C VAL A 170 5.49 -11.20 17.12
N PRO A 171 4.16 -11.14 16.88
CA PRO A 171 3.17 -11.57 17.86
C PRO A 171 3.09 -13.10 17.97
N VAL A 172 2.66 -13.59 19.13
CA VAL A 172 2.26 -14.99 19.32
C VAL A 172 0.84 -15.18 18.75
N ILE A 173 0.68 -16.12 17.83
CA ILE A 173 -0.61 -16.39 17.18
C ILE A 173 -1.41 -17.39 18.00
N CYS A 174 -2.56 -16.95 18.52
CA CYS A 174 -3.50 -17.77 19.27
C CYS A 174 -4.84 -17.85 18.54
N GLN A 175 -5.37 -19.06 18.32
CA GLN A 175 -6.67 -19.26 17.70
C GLN A 175 -7.63 -19.98 18.64
N LYS A 176 -8.90 -19.55 18.64
CA LYS A 176 -9.95 -20.24 19.39
C LYS A 176 -10.30 -21.54 18.67
N LYS A 177 -9.83 -22.68 19.18
CA LYS A 177 -10.34 -23.99 18.76
C LYS A 177 -11.83 -24.04 19.10
N GLN A 178 -12.66 -24.33 18.10
CA GLN A 178 -14.10 -24.52 18.29
C GLN A 178 -14.25 -25.69 19.28
N ARG A 179 -14.87 -25.45 20.44
CA ARG A 179 -15.09 -26.48 21.47
C ARG A 179 -15.98 -27.58 20.89
N GLN A 180 -15.37 -28.60 20.29
CA GLN A 180 -15.88 -29.94 20.44
C GLN A 180 -15.44 -30.37 21.84
N HIS A 181 -16.40 -30.76 22.68
CA HIS A 181 -16.13 -31.31 24.01
C HIS A 181 -14.93 -32.26 23.98
N LEU A 182 -13.75 -31.86 24.51
CA LEU A 182 -12.65 -32.71 25.01
C LEU A 182 -11.50 -31.80 25.54
N PRO A 183 -10.67 -32.28 26.50
CA PRO A 183 -9.78 -31.44 27.29
C PRO A 183 -8.59 -30.90 26.50
N TRP A 184 -8.10 -29.75 26.95
CA TRP A 184 -6.97 -28.98 26.43
C TRP A 184 -5.73 -29.83 26.08
N VAL A 185 -5.23 -29.67 24.85
CA VAL A 185 -3.86 -30.04 24.48
C VAL A 185 -3.20 -28.80 23.89
N CYS A 186 -2.22 -28.25 24.62
CA CYS A 186 -1.25 -27.31 24.06
C CYS A 186 -0.38 -28.08 23.07
N GLN A 187 -0.25 -27.59 21.84
CA GLN A 187 0.79 -28.03 20.93
C GLN A 187 1.82 -26.92 20.87
N ASP A 188 2.98 -27.16 21.47
CA ASP A 188 4.18 -26.37 21.27
C ASP A 188 4.71 -26.67 19.87
N LEU A 189 4.90 -25.62 19.05
CA LEU A 189 5.60 -25.73 17.77
C LEU A 189 6.99 -25.12 17.97
N PHE A 190 8.02 -25.98 17.84
CA PHE A 190 9.42 -25.61 17.66
C PHE A 190 9.66 -25.04 16.26
#